data_AF-A0A7S2KZV3-F1
#
_entry.id   AF-A0A7S2KZV3-F1
#
_cell.length_a   1.000
_cell.length_b   1.000
_cell.length_c   1.000
_cell.angle_alpha   90.00
_cell.angle_beta   90.00
_cell.angle_gamma   90.00
#
_symmetry.space_group_name_H-M   'P 1'
#
loop_
_entity.id
_entity.type
_entity.pdbx_description
1 polymer ?
#
loop_
_entity_poly.entity_id
_entity_poly.type
_entity_poly.pdbx_seq_one_letter_code
_entity_poly.pdbx_strand_id
1 'polypeptide(L)'
;MLKRGHSVGFLGYREHHGGGAEALRLAGPDNKTKQYDGGVLRKRTQVEADVLAREKAAQELADALPEESSTIPTINLFLPEALKDAVFVGHLVTDLDSVGGAIGAAALYNGKAALASEINSETAFALDEWGVDKPPTIEEVLKENPDAKICLVDHQQTSQMNPAINPDNVVGVIDHHALQSKTIVTDRPIYIDIRPWGSMSTIISHTFLTHQKRPSVGVAGMLLCAILSDTLNLQGPTTTEWDRLMVATLSEIAAVDDIQFLASQQFKEKSKELAGLSAHGLVNGDQKCFSFSTETFTGDVGFAVVETT
;
A
#
# COMPACT_ATOMS: atom_id res chain seq x y z
N MET A 1 -9.61 32.50 -28.72
CA MET A 1 -8.72 31.58 -29.46
C MET A 1 -7.48 31.35 -28.60
N LEU A 2 -7.59 30.56 -27.52
CA LEU A 2 -7.34 29.12 -27.41
C LEU A 2 -5.93 28.66 -27.80
N LYS A 3 -5.21 28.24 -26.75
CA LYS A 3 -4.22 27.14 -26.62
C LYS A 3 -2.87 27.27 -27.34
N ARG A 4 -1.82 27.54 -26.54
CA ARG A 4 -0.52 26.89 -26.69
C ARG A 4 -0.45 25.75 -25.68
N GLY A 5 -0.48 24.52 -26.19
CA GLY A 5 -0.25 23.32 -25.42
C GLY A 5 1.22 23.22 -25.05
N HIS A 6 1.50 23.06 -23.76
CA HIS A 6 2.75 22.48 -23.30
C HIS A 6 2.55 20.97 -23.31
N SER A 7 3.22 20.29 -24.24
CA SER A 7 3.46 18.86 -24.18
C SER A 7 4.47 18.62 -23.07
N VAL A 8 4.02 18.13 -21.92
CA VAL A 8 4.91 17.53 -20.93
C VAL A 8 5.30 16.18 -21.50
N GLY A 9 6.56 16.05 -21.91
CA GLY A 9 7.10 14.78 -22.39
C GLY A 9 7.20 13.82 -21.21
N PHE A 10 6.41 12.75 -21.26
CA PHE A 10 6.59 11.57 -20.43
C PHE A 10 8.00 11.02 -20.67
N LEU A 11 8.90 11.22 -19.71
CA LEU A 11 10.17 10.51 -19.67
C LEU A 11 9.92 9.16 -19.03
N GLY A 12 9.92 8.09 -19.83
CA GLY A 12 10.30 6.76 -19.33
C GLY A 12 9.26 5.64 -19.30
N TYR A 13 8.11 5.73 -19.97
CA TYR A 13 7.28 4.54 -20.18
C TYR A 13 7.91 3.66 -21.27
N ARG A 14 8.64 2.60 -20.87
CA ARG A 14 9.07 1.55 -21.81
C ARG A 14 7.79 0.94 -22.42
N GLU A 15 7.81 0.68 -23.73
CA GLU A 15 6.72 -0.04 -24.41
C GLU A 15 6.49 -1.39 -23.72
N HIS A 16 5.38 -1.54 -22.99
CA HIS A 16 5.00 -2.80 -22.37
C HIS A 16 4.44 -3.75 -23.42
N HIS A 17 5.00 -4.95 -23.47
CA HIS A 17 4.56 -6.03 -24.34
C HIS A 17 3.28 -6.67 -23.78
N GLY A 18 2.10 -6.24 -24.23
CA GLY A 18 0.82 -6.94 -24.02
C GLY A 18 0.30 -6.96 -22.57
N GLY A 19 -1.03 -6.93 -22.41
CA GLY A 19 -1.66 -7.03 -21.09
C GLY A 19 -1.45 -8.42 -20.47
N GLY A 20 -1.22 -8.45 -19.14
CA GLY A 20 -0.88 -9.65 -18.37
C GLY A 20 0.61 -9.70 -17.99
N ALA A 21 0.91 -10.08 -16.75
CA ALA A 21 2.22 -10.49 -16.27
C ALA A 21 2.41 -11.99 -16.51
N GLU A 22 2.69 -12.35 -17.77
CA GLU A 22 3.01 -13.72 -18.24
C GLU A 22 4.36 -14.23 -17.67
N ALA A 23 4.52 -14.07 -16.35
CA ALA A 23 5.59 -14.42 -15.43
C ALA A 23 6.85 -13.55 -15.48
N LEU A 24 6.71 -12.25 -15.19
CA LEU A 24 7.85 -11.35 -14.95
C LEU A 24 8.80 -11.32 -16.16
N ARG A 25 8.25 -10.83 -17.30
CA ARG A 25 8.60 -10.94 -18.74
C ARG A 25 10.07 -11.14 -19.15
N LEU A 26 11.03 -10.87 -18.29
CA LEU A 26 12.46 -11.08 -18.48
C LEU A 26 12.87 -12.56 -18.32
N ALA A 27 12.16 -13.52 -18.91
CA ALA A 27 12.47 -14.95 -18.76
C ALA A 27 13.70 -15.35 -19.61
N GLY A 28 14.64 -16.08 -18.99
CA GLY A 28 15.72 -16.74 -19.70
C GLY A 28 15.30 -18.08 -20.30
N PRO A 29 16.16 -18.71 -21.12
CA PRO A 29 15.81 -19.86 -21.96
C PRO A 29 15.44 -21.14 -21.20
N ASP A 30 15.70 -21.21 -19.90
CA ASP A 30 15.47 -22.37 -19.05
C ASP A 30 14.32 -22.20 -18.05
N ASN A 31 13.57 -21.09 -18.11
CA ASN A 31 12.55 -20.66 -17.14
C ASN A 31 13.03 -20.56 -15.68
N LYS A 32 14.32 -20.78 -15.41
CA LYS A 32 14.95 -20.69 -14.08
C LYS A 32 15.86 -19.46 -13.96
N THR A 33 16.17 -18.85 -15.09
CA THR A 33 16.95 -17.61 -15.19
C THR A 33 16.07 -16.44 -15.64
N LYS A 34 16.51 -15.23 -15.28
CA LYS A 34 16.06 -14.00 -15.91
C LYS A 34 17.08 -13.51 -16.91
N GLN A 35 16.61 -13.02 -18.06
CA GLN A 35 17.42 -12.44 -19.12
C GLN A 35 17.08 -10.96 -19.29
N TYR A 36 18.10 -10.10 -19.18
CA TYR A 36 17.99 -8.67 -19.41
C TYR A 36 18.58 -8.29 -20.78
N ASP A 37 18.29 -7.06 -21.21
CA ASP A 37 18.92 -6.44 -22.38
C ASP A 37 20.44 -6.58 -22.31
N GLY A 38 21.07 -6.98 -23.43
CA GLY A 38 22.51 -7.23 -23.50
C GLY A 38 22.96 -8.64 -23.07
N GLY A 39 22.03 -9.57 -22.83
CA GLY A 39 22.34 -11.00 -22.61
C GLY A 39 22.76 -11.35 -21.19
N VAL A 40 22.52 -10.45 -20.23
CA VAL A 40 22.79 -10.72 -18.81
C VAL A 40 21.77 -11.74 -18.29
N LEU A 41 22.28 -12.86 -17.76
CA LEU A 41 21.49 -13.92 -17.16
C LEU A 41 21.71 -13.97 -15.65
N ARG A 42 20.63 -13.94 -14.86
CA ARG A 42 20.69 -14.20 -13.41
C ARG A 42 19.76 -15.34 -13.01
N LYS A 43 20.08 -16.06 -11.94
CA LYS A 43 19.14 -17.00 -11.35
C LYS A 43 17.96 -16.24 -10.73
N ARG A 44 16.76 -16.80 -10.86
CA ARG A 44 15.58 -16.28 -10.15
C ARG A 44 15.76 -16.44 -8.63
N THR A 45 15.25 -15.47 -7.90
CA THR A 45 15.19 -15.44 -6.44
C THR A 45 14.04 -16.31 -5.92
N GLN A 46 14.03 -16.61 -4.62
CA GLN A 46 12.91 -17.31 -3.99
C GLN A 46 11.62 -16.50 -4.12
N VAL A 47 11.69 -15.18 -3.93
CA VAL A 47 10.54 -14.27 -4.07
C VAL A 47 9.94 -14.35 -5.47
N GLU A 48 10.77 -14.34 -6.51
CA GLU A 48 10.28 -14.53 -7.88
C GLU A 48 9.65 -15.92 -8.05
N ALA A 49 10.24 -16.97 -7.49
CA ALA A 49 9.64 -18.30 -7.55
C ALA A 49 8.27 -18.36 -6.83
N ASP A 50 8.12 -17.65 -5.71
CA ASP A 50 6.87 -17.60 -4.95
C ASP A 50 5.76 -16.87 -5.72
N VAL A 51 6.10 -15.77 -6.39
CA VAL A 51 5.15 -15.04 -7.24
C VAL A 51 4.77 -15.87 -8.48
N LEU A 52 5.77 -16.47 -9.15
CA LEU A 52 5.55 -17.34 -10.30
C LEU A 52 4.67 -18.55 -9.99
N ALA A 53 4.83 -19.15 -8.81
CA ALA A 53 4.00 -20.28 -8.37
C ALA A 53 2.50 -19.94 -8.32
N ARG A 54 2.14 -18.64 -8.34
CA ARG A 54 0.76 -18.13 -8.25
C ARG A 54 0.29 -17.43 -9.52
N GLU A 55 1.16 -17.25 -10.51
CA GLU A 55 0.88 -16.54 -11.76
C GLU A 55 -0.44 -16.99 -12.39
N LYS A 56 -0.64 -18.31 -12.57
CA LYS A 56 -1.88 -18.82 -13.15
C LYS A 56 -3.13 -18.37 -12.38
N ALA A 57 -3.09 -18.47 -11.05
CA ALA A 57 -4.21 -18.04 -10.20
C ALA A 57 -4.39 -16.52 -10.24
N ALA A 58 -3.29 -15.76 -10.27
CA ALA A 58 -3.29 -14.31 -10.39
C ALA A 58 -3.90 -13.85 -11.72
N GLN A 59 -3.54 -14.49 -12.84
CA GLN A 59 -4.11 -14.24 -14.16
C GLN A 59 -5.61 -14.57 -14.18
N GLU A 60 -6.01 -15.73 -13.67
CA GLU A 60 -7.44 -16.11 -13.57
C GLU A 60 -8.23 -15.10 -12.73
N LEU A 61 -7.67 -14.62 -11.62
CA LEU A 61 -8.28 -13.59 -10.78
C LEU A 61 -8.38 -12.25 -11.51
N ALA A 62 -7.31 -11.81 -12.16
CA ALA A 62 -7.29 -10.57 -12.92
C ALA A 62 -8.34 -10.64 -14.04
N ASP A 63 -8.32 -11.66 -14.88
CA ASP A 63 -9.23 -11.83 -16.01
C ASP A 63 -10.71 -11.91 -15.59
N ALA A 64 -10.99 -12.40 -14.38
CA ALA A 64 -12.33 -12.44 -13.83
C ALA A 64 -12.87 -11.07 -13.38
N LEU A 65 -12.00 -10.08 -13.17
CA LEU A 65 -12.43 -8.74 -12.78
C LEU A 65 -12.96 -7.95 -13.98
N PRO A 66 -14.04 -7.16 -13.80
CA PRO A 66 -14.50 -6.26 -14.85
C PRO A 66 -13.40 -5.29 -15.25
N GLU A 67 -13.30 -4.98 -16.54
CA GLU A 67 -12.45 -3.89 -17.00
C GLU A 67 -12.88 -2.56 -16.38
N GLU A 68 -11.94 -1.63 -16.27
CA GLU A 68 -12.15 -0.31 -15.65
C GLU A 68 -13.29 0.49 -16.31
N SER A 69 -13.58 0.22 -17.60
CA SER A 69 -14.63 0.86 -18.38
C SER A 69 -15.96 0.07 -18.46
N SER A 70 -16.13 -0.98 -17.65
CA SER A 70 -17.30 -1.86 -17.74
C SER A 70 -18.62 -1.13 -17.48
N THR A 71 -19.60 -1.34 -18.37
CA THR A 71 -20.97 -0.81 -18.24
C THR A 71 -21.90 -1.74 -17.47
N ILE A 72 -21.40 -2.88 -16.96
CA ILE A 72 -22.21 -3.84 -16.20
C ILE A 72 -22.50 -3.25 -14.83
N PRO A 73 -23.77 -3.10 -14.41
CA PRO A 73 -24.11 -2.62 -13.09
C PRO A 73 -23.57 -3.59 -12.03
N THR A 74 -22.61 -3.15 -11.23
CA THR A 74 -22.14 -3.90 -10.05
C THR A 74 -23.14 -3.72 -8.91
N ILE A 75 -23.75 -4.81 -8.47
CA ILE A 75 -24.51 -4.82 -7.23
C ILE A 75 -23.47 -4.92 -6.10
N ASN A 76 -23.33 -3.85 -5.32
CA ASN A 76 -22.46 -3.83 -4.13
C ASN A 76 -23.07 -4.70 -3.02
N LEU A 77 -23.07 -6.01 -3.21
CA LEU A 77 -23.36 -6.98 -2.16
C LEU A 77 -22.20 -6.89 -1.17
N PHE A 78 -22.43 -6.23 -0.03
CA PHE A 78 -21.57 -6.23 1.16
C PHE A 78 -20.41 -5.21 1.25
N LEU A 79 -20.36 -4.14 0.46
CA LEU A 79 -19.49 -3.01 0.85
C LEU A 79 -20.09 -2.31 2.08
N PRO A 80 -19.33 -2.07 3.15
CA PRO A 80 -19.87 -1.42 4.34
C PRO A 80 -20.26 0.02 4.03
N GLU A 81 -21.56 0.33 4.09
CA GLU A 81 -22.09 1.68 3.83
C GLU A 81 -21.45 2.73 4.76
N ALA A 82 -21.02 2.32 5.96
CA ALA A 82 -20.31 3.18 6.90
C ALA A 82 -19.04 3.80 6.26
N LEU A 83 -18.31 3.04 5.45
CA LEU A 83 -17.05 3.44 4.83
C LEU A 83 -17.20 4.23 3.54
N LYS A 84 -18.40 4.23 2.95
CA LYS A 84 -18.66 4.98 1.72
C LYS A 84 -18.43 6.48 1.96
N ASP A 85 -17.72 7.15 1.06
CA ASP A 85 -17.38 8.58 1.15
C ASP A 85 -16.58 8.95 2.43
N ALA A 86 -15.98 7.97 3.11
CA ALA A 86 -15.11 8.22 4.26
C ALA A 86 -13.72 8.74 3.81
N VAL A 87 -13.01 9.34 4.76
CA VAL A 87 -11.60 9.71 4.64
C VAL A 87 -10.76 8.58 5.22
N PHE A 88 -9.86 8.03 4.42
CA PHE A 88 -8.94 6.97 4.81
C PHE A 88 -7.59 7.59 5.14
N VAL A 89 -7.07 7.30 6.33
CA VAL A 89 -5.84 7.91 6.85
C VAL A 89 -5.03 6.90 7.64
N GLY A 90 -3.74 6.85 7.32
CA GLY A 90 -2.74 6.00 7.97
C GLY A 90 -2.29 6.52 9.34
N HIS A 91 -1.23 5.93 9.89
CA HIS A 91 -0.64 6.40 11.16
C HIS A 91 0.23 7.64 10.97
N LEU A 92 0.48 8.33 12.10
CA LEU A 92 1.18 9.61 12.20
C LEU A 92 2.63 9.56 11.71
N VAL A 93 3.33 8.43 11.84
CA VAL A 93 4.70 8.28 11.31
C VAL A 93 4.60 7.56 9.98
N THR A 94 3.97 8.23 9.02
CA THR A 94 3.43 7.64 7.80
C THR A 94 4.48 6.86 7.01
N ASP A 95 4.22 5.58 6.78
CA ASP A 95 4.96 4.68 5.90
C ASP A 95 4.21 4.45 4.59
N LEU A 96 4.75 3.58 3.73
CA LEU A 96 4.16 3.32 2.42
C LEU A 96 2.84 2.56 2.52
N ASP A 97 2.66 1.66 3.49
CA ASP A 97 1.38 0.94 3.63
C ASP A 97 0.25 1.87 4.08
N SER A 98 0.54 2.79 5.00
CA SER A 98 -0.36 3.86 5.38
C SER A 98 -0.88 4.69 4.20
N VAL A 99 0.00 5.10 3.27
CA VAL A 99 -0.41 5.94 2.12
C VAL A 99 -1.01 5.10 1.00
N GLY A 100 -0.33 4.03 0.60
CA GLY A 100 -0.78 3.15 -0.49
C GLY A 100 -2.13 2.51 -0.18
N GLY A 101 -2.30 2.03 1.06
CA GLY A 101 -3.55 1.46 1.51
C GLY A 101 -4.67 2.50 1.69
N ALA A 102 -4.37 3.74 2.11
CA ALA A 102 -5.37 4.82 2.14
C ALA A 102 -5.87 5.18 0.72
N ILE A 103 -4.97 5.26 -0.26
CA ILE A 103 -5.30 5.48 -1.67
C ILE A 103 -6.15 4.33 -2.22
N GLY A 104 -5.74 3.08 -1.97
CA GLY A 104 -6.50 1.90 -2.37
C GLY A 104 -7.89 1.84 -1.74
N ALA A 105 -7.99 2.12 -0.44
CA ALA A 105 -9.26 2.14 0.27
C ALA A 105 -10.20 3.25 -0.24
N ALA A 106 -9.67 4.45 -0.51
CA ALA A 106 -10.43 5.53 -1.12
C ALA A 106 -11.00 5.12 -2.49
N ALA A 107 -10.20 4.47 -3.33
CA ALA A 107 -10.66 3.95 -4.62
C ALA A 107 -11.72 2.84 -4.47
N LEU A 108 -11.56 1.94 -3.50
CA LEU A 108 -12.47 0.81 -3.26
C LEU A 108 -13.86 1.25 -2.76
N TYR A 109 -13.86 2.18 -1.80
CA TYR A 109 -15.04 2.62 -1.05
C TYR A 109 -15.61 3.96 -1.53
N ASN A 110 -15.12 4.52 -2.63
CA ASN A 110 -15.53 5.83 -3.15
C ASN A 110 -15.33 6.94 -2.11
N GLY A 111 -14.18 6.96 -1.45
CA GLY A 111 -13.82 7.92 -0.42
C GLY A 111 -12.71 8.88 -0.83
N LYS A 112 -12.01 9.43 0.16
CA LYS A 112 -10.82 10.27 -0.03
C LYS A 112 -9.66 9.70 0.77
N ALA A 113 -8.45 9.74 0.21
CA ALA A 113 -7.24 9.47 0.97
C ALA A 113 -6.75 10.76 1.63
N ALA A 114 -6.12 10.65 2.80
CA ALA A 114 -5.46 11.75 3.47
C ALA A 114 -4.16 11.28 4.12
N LEU A 115 -3.19 12.20 4.23
CA LEU A 115 -1.93 11.96 4.91
C LEU A 115 -2.03 12.37 6.38
N ALA A 116 -1.52 11.52 7.28
CA ALA A 116 -1.41 11.87 8.69
C ALA A 116 -0.17 12.73 8.98
N SER A 117 0.85 12.69 8.14
CA SER A 117 2.04 13.55 8.21
C SER A 117 2.77 13.58 6.86
N GLU A 118 3.99 14.14 6.84
CA GLU A 118 4.82 14.15 5.64
C GLU A 118 5.27 12.74 5.23
N ILE A 119 5.35 12.51 3.92
CA ILE A 119 5.75 11.23 3.35
C ILE A 119 7.27 11.09 3.29
N ASN A 120 7.75 9.86 3.40
CA ASN A 120 9.16 9.52 3.19
C ASN A 120 9.51 9.39 1.68
N SER A 121 10.80 9.23 1.39
CA SER A 121 11.32 9.05 0.02
C SER A 121 10.81 7.80 -0.69
N GLU A 122 10.57 6.70 0.02
CA GLU A 122 10.00 5.47 -0.55
C GLU A 122 8.59 5.72 -1.08
N THR A 123 7.76 6.41 -0.30
CA THR A 123 6.40 6.77 -0.68
C THR A 123 6.37 7.80 -1.81
N ALA A 124 7.27 8.78 -1.79
CA ALA A 124 7.41 9.73 -2.87
C ALA A 124 7.77 9.05 -4.20
N PHE A 125 8.67 8.05 -4.16
CA PHE A 125 9.01 7.23 -5.32
C PHE A 125 7.79 6.47 -5.86
N ALA A 126 7.03 5.80 -5.00
CA ALA A 126 5.85 5.05 -5.43
C ALA A 126 4.78 5.95 -6.07
N LEU A 127 4.52 7.13 -5.51
CA LEU A 127 3.58 8.10 -6.09
C LEU A 127 4.00 8.55 -7.48
N ASP A 128 5.29 8.87 -7.68
CA ASP A 128 5.84 9.30 -8.97
C ASP A 128 5.83 8.17 -10.01
N GLU A 129 6.32 6.99 -9.65
CA GLU A 129 6.36 5.80 -10.52
C GLU A 129 4.97 5.45 -11.07
N TRP A 130 3.95 5.56 -10.22
CA TRP A 130 2.58 5.18 -10.57
C TRP A 130 1.69 6.35 -11.01
N GLY A 131 2.26 7.55 -11.11
CA GLY A 131 1.55 8.77 -11.53
C GLY A 131 0.32 9.08 -10.67
N VAL A 132 0.40 8.82 -9.36
CA VAL A 132 -0.68 9.04 -8.40
C VAL A 132 -0.42 10.35 -7.66
N ASP A 133 -1.42 11.23 -7.63
CA ASP A 133 -1.32 12.51 -6.94
C ASP A 133 -1.14 12.32 -5.42
N LYS A 134 -0.24 13.11 -4.81
CA LYS A 134 -0.07 13.15 -3.36
C LYS A 134 -1.40 13.58 -2.71
N PRO A 135 -1.96 12.79 -1.77
CA PRO A 135 -3.17 13.18 -1.05
C PRO A 135 -2.97 14.43 -0.19
N PRO A 136 -4.03 15.21 0.10
CA PRO A 136 -3.97 16.32 1.06
C PRO A 136 -3.70 15.80 2.48
N THR A 137 -3.29 16.70 3.39
CA THR A 137 -3.17 16.30 4.80
C THR A 137 -4.54 16.17 5.45
N ILE A 138 -4.63 15.37 6.52
CA ILE A 138 -5.87 15.19 7.26
C ILE A 138 -6.36 16.51 7.88
N GLU A 139 -5.47 17.40 8.28
CA GLU A 139 -5.81 18.74 8.78
C GLU A 139 -6.47 19.60 7.70
N GLU A 140 -5.99 19.55 6.46
CA GLU A 140 -6.61 20.26 5.34
C GLU A 140 -8.02 19.73 5.05
N VAL A 141 -8.17 18.40 5.05
CA VAL A 141 -9.48 17.74 4.85
C VAL A 141 -10.47 18.10 5.95
N LEU A 142 -10.04 18.06 7.22
CA LEU A 142 -10.88 18.37 8.38
C LEU A 142 -11.17 19.86 8.51
N LYS A 143 -10.31 20.74 7.98
CA LYS A 143 -10.60 22.17 7.90
C LYS A 143 -11.77 22.47 6.95
N GLU A 144 -11.88 21.72 5.85
CA GLU A 144 -12.99 21.84 4.90
C GLU A 144 -14.25 21.13 5.39
N ASN A 145 -14.11 19.97 6.04
CA ASN A 145 -15.21 19.19 6.59
C ASN A 145 -14.87 18.62 7.98
N PRO A 146 -15.14 19.39 9.06
CA PRO A 146 -14.84 18.96 10.43
C PRO A 146 -15.55 17.67 10.87
N ASP A 147 -16.69 17.34 10.25
CA ASP A 147 -17.51 16.17 10.57
C ASP A 147 -17.27 15.00 9.59
N ALA A 148 -16.15 15.02 8.84
CA ALA A 148 -15.81 13.96 7.91
C ALA A 148 -15.73 12.61 8.63
N LYS A 149 -16.37 11.58 8.07
CA LYS A 149 -16.25 10.19 8.53
C LYS A 149 -14.82 9.71 8.30
N ILE A 150 -14.16 9.19 9.33
CA ILE A 150 -12.76 8.74 9.26
C ILE A 150 -12.70 7.21 9.34
N CYS A 151 -11.95 6.60 8.44
CA CYS A 151 -11.51 5.21 8.57
C CYS A 151 -9.99 5.23 8.83
N LEU A 152 -9.59 4.70 9.98
CA LEU A 152 -8.17 4.48 10.26
C LEU A 152 -7.73 3.28 9.44
N VAL A 153 -6.62 3.43 8.73
CA VAL A 153 -6.00 2.32 8.00
C VAL A 153 -4.60 2.12 8.55
N ASP A 154 -4.12 0.88 8.58
CA ASP A 154 -2.78 0.51 9.04
C ASP A 154 -2.48 0.83 10.52
N HIS A 155 -3.49 1.23 11.29
CA HIS A 155 -3.37 1.41 12.73
C HIS A 155 -4.73 1.50 13.41
N GLN A 156 -4.70 1.27 14.72
CA GLN A 156 -5.82 1.55 15.63
C GLN A 156 -5.39 2.19 16.96
N GLN A 157 -4.07 2.24 17.24
CA GLN A 157 -3.56 2.77 18.49
C GLN A 157 -3.69 4.29 18.49
N THR A 158 -4.32 4.83 19.54
CA THR A 158 -4.50 6.29 19.68
C THR A 158 -3.19 7.06 19.74
N SER A 159 -2.09 6.43 20.19
CA SER A 159 -0.75 7.01 20.20
C SER A 159 -0.17 7.25 18.80
N GLN A 160 -0.74 6.61 17.78
CA GLN A 160 -0.30 6.69 16.38
C GLN A 160 -1.28 7.49 15.52
N MET A 161 -2.39 7.97 16.09
CA MET A 161 -3.40 8.73 15.37
C MET A 161 -3.00 10.22 15.29
N ASN A 162 -3.27 10.85 14.14
CA ASN A 162 -3.05 12.29 14.02
C ASN A 162 -3.94 13.07 15.03
N PRO A 163 -3.38 14.04 15.78
CA PRO A 163 -4.09 14.74 16.84
C PRO A 163 -5.27 15.62 16.38
N ALA A 164 -5.36 15.94 15.08
CA ALA A 164 -6.51 16.66 14.53
C ALA A 164 -7.76 15.78 14.40
N ILE A 165 -7.62 14.45 14.39
CA ILE A 165 -8.74 13.52 14.26
C ILE A 165 -9.51 13.46 15.57
N ASN A 166 -10.80 13.80 15.52
CA ASN A 166 -11.74 13.52 16.61
C ASN A 166 -12.10 12.02 16.60
N PRO A 167 -11.87 11.26 17.70
CA PRO A 167 -12.29 9.86 17.82
C PRO A 167 -13.76 9.60 17.47
N ASP A 168 -14.67 10.56 17.73
CA ASP A 168 -16.10 10.41 17.46
C ASP A 168 -16.44 10.34 15.96
N ASN A 169 -15.52 10.81 15.11
CA ASN A 169 -15.64 10.77 13.66
C ASN A 169 -15.17 9.42 13.08
N VAL A 170 -14.52 8.56 13.88
CA VAL A 170 -14.04 7.26 13.40
C VAL A 170 -15.24 6.34 13.16
N VAL A 171 -15.37 5.86 11.91
CA VAL A 171 -16.41 4.94 11.46
C VAL A 171 -15.86 3.58 11.05
N GLY A 172 -14.54 3.43 10.97
CA GLY A 172 -13.91 2.16 10.70
C GLY A 172 -12.42 2.07 10.98
N VAL A 173 -11.94 0.83 11.06
CA VAL A 173 -10.53 0.44 11.15
C VAL A 173 -10.28 -0.70 10.16
N ILE A 174 -9.24 -0.57 9.35
CA ILE A 174 -8.69 -1.66 8.53
C ILE A 174 -7.21 -1.80 8.87
N ASP A 175 -6.80 -2.89 9.50
CA ASP A 175 -5.48 -2.99 10.10
C ASP A 175 -4.93 -4.42 10.04
N HIS A 176 -3.62 -4.58 10.21
CA HIS A 176 -2.93 -5.87 10.34
C HIS A 176 -2.13 -5.99 11.65
N HIS A 177 -2.06 -4.91 12.43
CA HIS A 177 -1.37 -4.89 13.71
C HIS A 177 -2.16 -5.57 14.84
N ALA A 178 -1.44 -5.90 15.92
CA ALA A 178 -2.05 -6.42 17.13
C ALA A 178 -2.87 -5.35 17.86
N LEU A 179 -4.03 -5.76 18.38
CA LEU A 179 -4.79 -4.97 19.35
C LEU A 179 -4.04 -4.92 20.69
N GLN A 180 -3.81 -3.71 21.21
CA GLN A 180 -3.16 -3.50 22.52
C GLN A 180 -3.95 -2.51 23.38
N SER A 181 -3.40 -2.14 24.54
CA SER A 181 -4.11 -1.47 25.63
C SER A 181 -4.70 -0.08 25.33
N LYS A 182 -4.21 0.64 24.31
CA LYS A 182 -4.68 2.00 23.94
C LYS A 182 -5.27 2.07 22.52
N THR A 183 -6.09 1.08 22.19
CA THR A 183 -6.90 1.05 20.97
C THR A 183 -7.93 2.18 20.99
N ILE A 184 -8.35 2.65 19.81
CA ILE A 184 -9.49 3.56 19.65
C ILE A 184 -10.73 3.00 20.40
N VAL A 185 -11.42 3.88 21.12
CA VAL A 185 -12.66 3.55 21.85
C VAL A 185 -13.78 4.40 21.27
N THR A 186 -14.87 3.75 20.85
CA THR A 186 -16.00 4.41 20.20
C THR A 186 -17.30 4.10 20.93
N ASP A 187 -18.19 5.10 21.01
CA ASP A 187 -19.52 4.94 21.64
C ASP A 187 -20.50 4.13 20.78
N ARG A 188 -20.24 4.04 19.47
CA ARG A 188 -21.06 3.32 18.49
C ARG A 188 -20.24 2.20 17.85
N PRO A 189 -20.89 1.11 17.40
CA PRO A 189 -20.24 0.11 16.56
C PRO A 189 -19.66 0.77 15.30
N ILE A 190 -18.42 0.41 14.99
CA ILE A 190 -17.71 0.81 13.77
C ILE A 190 -17.33 -0.43 12.96
N TYR A 191 -16.98 -0.24 11.68
CA TYR A 191 -16.47 -1.34 10.87
C TYR A 191 -15.04 -1.70 11.30
N ILE A 192 -14.75 -2.97 11.55
CA ILE A 192 -13.41 -3.43 11.91
C ILE A 192 -13.06 -4.60 10.99
N ASP A 193 -11.97 -4.48 10.22
CA ASP A 193 -11.36 -5.59 9.49
C ASP A 193 -9.89 -5.67 9.89
N ILE A 194 -9.56 -6.67 10.72
CA ILE A 194 -8.18 -6.92 11.15
C ILE A 194 -7.78 -8.32 10.72
N ARG A 195 -6.73 -8.42 9.92
CA ARG A 195 -6.22 -9.71 9.42
C ARG A 195 -4.73 -9.83 9.73
N PRO A 196 -4.26 -10.98 10.25
CA PRO A 196 -2.86 -11.18 10.59
C PRO A 196 -2.04 -11.48 9.31
N TRP A 197 -2.01 -10.53 8.39
CA TRP A 197 -1.31 -10.59 7.10
C TRP A 197 -0.11 -9.64 7.12
N GLY A 198 0.78 -9.79 6.15
CA GLY A 198 2.02 -9.04 6.10
C GLY A 198 1.83 -7.54 5.95
N SER A 199 0.73 -7.12 5.32
CA SER A 199 0.40 -5.71 5.03
C SER A 199 -1.11 -5.47 5.08
N MET A 200 -1.52 -4.27 5.52
CA MET A 200 -2.89 -3.78 5.40
C MET A 200 -3.30 -3.62 3.93
N SER A 201 -2.40 -3.19 3.04
CA SER A 201 -2.65 -3.16 1.59
C SER A 201 -2.97 -4.53 0.99
N THR A 202 -2.52 -5.64 1.59
CA THR A 202 -2.98 -7.00 1.21
C THR A 202 -4.47 -7.17 1.49
N ILE A 203 -4.99 -6.62 2.59
CA ILE A 203 -6.41 -6.65 2.95
C ILE A 203 -7.24 -5.86 1.93
N ILE A 204 -6.80 -4.65 1.59
CA ILE A 204 -7.47 -3.80 0.59
C ILE A 204 -7.49 -4.50 -0.78
N SER A 205 -6.34 -5.03 -1.21
CA SER A 205 -6.20 -5.75 -2.49
C SER A 205 -7.12 -6.96 -2.56
N HIS A 206 -7.13 -7.79 -1.51
CA HIS A 206 -8.03 -8.92 -1.43
C HIS A 206 -9.50 -8.48 -1.49
N THR A 207 -9.84 -7.35 -0.86
CA THR A 207 -11.21 -6.83 -0.82
C THR A 207 -11.67 -6.33 -2.18
N PHE A 208 -10.79 -5.69 -2.97
CA PHE A 208 -11.07 -5.43 -4.39
C PHE A 208 -11.51 -6.71 -5.11
N LEU A 209 -10.74 -7.80 -4.97
CA LEU A 209 -11.03 -9.06 -5.63
C LEU A 209 -12.34 -9.70 -5.18
N THR A 210 -12.58 -9.77 -3.86
CA THR A 210 -13.81 -10.39 -3.34
C THR A 210 -15.07 -9.61 -3.66
N HIS A 211 -14.94 -8.31 -3.93
CA HIS A 211 -16.04 -7.47 -4.40
C HIS A 211 -16.10 -7.34 -5.93
N GLN A 212 -15.30 -8.13 -6.67
CA GLN A 212 -15.25 -8.12 -8.13
C GLN A 212 -15.00 -6.70 -8.68
N LYS A 213 -14.13 -5.95 -8.00
CA LYS A 213 -13.70 -4.61 -8.39
C LYS A 213 -12.25 -4.66 -8.85
N ARG A 214 -11.96 -4.00 -9.96
CA ARG A 214 -10.61 -3.83 -10.48
C ARG A 214 -10.05 -2.48 -10.03
N PRO A 215 -8.92 -2.44 -9.31
CA PRO A 215 -8.20 -1.18 -9.09
C PRO A 215 -7.63 -0.67 -10.41
N SER A 216 -7.49 0.65 -10.55
CA SER A 216 -6.74 1.25 -11.66
C SER A 216 -5.28 0.82 -11.62
N VAL A 217 -4.56 0.94 -12.73
CA VAL A 217 -3.12 0.59 -12.80
C VAL A 217 -2.31 1.32 -11.71
N GLY A 218 -2.52 2.62 -11.53
CA GLY A 218 -1.82 3.40 -10.51
C GLY A 218 -2.16 2.96 -9.08
N VAL A 219 -3.44 2.65 -8.80
CA VAL A 219 -3.85 2.14 -7.48
C VAL A 219 -3.27 0.74 -7.22
N ALA A 220 -3.28 -0.14 -8.23
CA ALA A 220 -2.69 -1.47 -8.13
C ALA A 220 -1.18 -1.40 -7.86
N GLY A 221 -0.49 -0.48 -8.51
CA GLY A 221 0.93 -0.20 -8.30
C GLY A 221 1.24 0.31 -6.89
N MET A 222 0.46 1.27 -6.37
CA MET A 222 0.61 1.75 -5.00
C MET A 222 0.43 0.63 -3.97
N LEU A 223 -0.63 -0.18 -4.11
CA LEU A 223 -0.88 -1.34 -3.24
C LEU A 223 0.25 -2.38 -3.34
N LEU A 224 0.78 -2.62 -4.54
CA LEU A 224 1.91 -3.53 -4.76
C LEU A 224 3.16 -3.06 -4.01
N CYS A 225 3.55 -1.78 -4.17
CA CYS A 225 4.72 -1.22 -3.50
C CYS A 225 4.56 -1.21 -1.97
N ALA A 226 3.36 -0.96 -1.45
CA ALA A 226 3.04 -1.06 -0.03
C ALA A 226 3.24 -2.48 0.52
N ILE A 227 2.70 -3.50 -0.15
CA ILE A 227 2.91 -4.89 0.28
C ILE A 227 4.39 -5.26 0.22
N LEU A 228 5.13 -4.82 -0.82
CA LEU A 228 6.57 -5.05 -0.92
C LEU A 228 7.35 -4.36 0.20
N SER A 229 6.95 -3.16 0.64
CA SER A 229 7.56 -2.46 1.77
C SER A 229 7.44 -3.28 3.06
N ASP A 230 6.21 -3.52 3.51
CA ASP A 230 5.92 -4.12 4.81
C ASP A 230 6.40 -5.57 4.94
N THR A 231 6.40 -6.29 3.82
CA THR A 231 6.87 -7.67 3.77
C THR A 231 8.35 -7.80 3.49
N LEU A 232 9.11 -6.69 3.43
CA LEU A 232 10.53 -6.68 3.04
C LEU A 232 10.77 -7.48 1.76
N ASN A 233 9.96 -7.18 0.73
CA ASN A 233 9.90 -7.90 -0.54
C ASN A 233 9.62 -9.40 -0.34
N LEU A 234 8.57 -9.71 0.42
CA LEU A 234 8.08 -11.06 0.76
C LEU A 234 9.07 -11.95 1.54
N GLN A 235 10.06 -11.35 2.19
CA GLN A 235 11.08 -12.04 2.99
C GLN A 235 10.94 -11.77 4.50
N GLY A 236 10.10 -10.82 4.89
CA GLY A 236 9.82 -10.47 6.27
C GLY A 236 9.06 -11.59 7.00
N PRO A 237 9.21 -11.70 8.32
CA PRO A 237 8.61 -12.77 9.13
C PRO A 237 7.08 -12.69 9.21
N THR A 238 6.50 -11.54 8.87
CA THR A 238 5.04 -11.30 8.80
C THR A 238 4.42 -11.76 7.49
N THR A 239 5.23 -12.06 6.47
CA THR A 239 4.75 -12.43 5.13
C THR A 239 3.91 -13.70 5.16
N THR A 240 2.73 -13.64 4.54
CA THR A 240 1.80 -14.76 4.40
C THR A 240 1.59 -15.15 2.93
N GLU A 241 0.89 -16.27 2.73
CA GLU A 241 0.50 -16.75 1.41
C GLU A 241 -0.44 -15.77 0.67
N TRP A 242 -1.18 -14.96 1.41
CA TRP A 242 -2.08 -13.94 0.87
C TRP A 242 -1.30 -12.75 0.33
N ASP A 243 -0.23 -12.33 1.00
CA ASP A 243 0.66 -11.28 0.49
C ASP A 243 1.30 -11.71 -0.83
N ARG A 244 1.78 -12.97 -0.90
CA ARG A 244 2.34 -13.55 -2.13
C ARG A 244 1.33 -13.59 -3.27
N LEU A 245 0.07 -13.94 -2.98
CA LEU A 245 -1.00 -13.96 -3.98
C LEU A 245 -1.40 -12.56 -4.44
N MET A 246 -1.50 -11.59 -3.53
CA MET A 246 -1.81 -10.21 -3.88
C MET A 246 -0.66 -9.57 -4.65
N VAL A 247 0.60 -9.78 -4.28
CA VAL A 247 1.76 -9.32 -5.08
C VAL A 247 1.70 -9.88 -6.49
N ALA A 248 1.43 -11.17 -6.66
CA ALA A 248 1.27 -11.75 -7.99
C ALA A 248 0.12 -11.07 -8.76
N THR A 249 -1.06 -11.00 -8.17
CA THR A 249 -2.26 -10.43 -8.80
C THR A 249 -2.11 -8.94 -9.15
N LEU A 250 -1.52 -8.14 -8.26
CA LEU A 250 -1.30 -6.73 -8.50
C LEU A 250 -0.20 -6.50 -9.55
N SER A 251 0.81 -7.38 -9.61
CA SER A 251 1.82 -7.32 -10.67
C SER A 251 1.20 -7.55 -12.05
N GLU A 252 0.22 -8.45 -12.17
CA GLU A 252 -0.59 -8.62 -13.38
C GLU A 252 -1.32 -7.33 -13.75
N ILE A 253 -2.07 -6.77 -12.80
CA ILE A 253 -2.94 -5.59 -13.02
C ILE A 253 -2.11 -4.36 -13.35
N ALA A 254 -1.01 -4.16 -12.63
CA ALA A 254 -0.09 -3.04 -12.79
C ALA A 254 0.92 -3.25 -13.93
N ALA A 255 0.88 -4.40 -14.62
CA ALA A 255 1.76 -4.77 -15.72
C ALA A 255 3.27 -4.72 -15.39
N VAL A 256 3.64 -5.14 -14.17
CA VAL A 256 5.03 -5.12 -13.68
C VAL A 256 5.84 -6.29 -14.23
N ASP A 257 6.94 -5.95 -14.91
CA ASP A 257 7.86 -6.92 -15.53
C ASP A 257 8.87 -7.55 -14.57
N ASP A 258 9.31 -6.78 -13.57
CA ASP A 258 10.35 -7.20 -12.65
C ASP A 258 10.11 -6.65 -11.25
N ILE A 259 9.41 -7.44 -10.44
CA ILE A 259 9.15 -7.13 -9.03
C ILE A 259 10.43 -6.93 -8.22
N GLN A 260 11.53 -7.62 -8.56
CA GLN A 260 12.79 -7.46 -7.83
C GLN A 260 13.45 -6.13 -8.18
N PHE A 261 13.33 -5.72 -9.45
CA PHE A 261 13.80 -4.41 -9.87
C PHE A 261 12.98 -3.30 -9.20
N LEU A 262 11.64 -3.41 -9.21
CA LEU A 262 10.75 -2.46 -8.54
C LEU A 262 11.08 -2.34 -7.04
N ALA A 263 11.14 -3.47 -6.33
CA ALA A 263 11.51 -3.51 -4.91
C ALA A 263 12.91 -2.91 -4.67
N SER A 264 13.87 -3.21 -5.54
CA SER A 264 15.21 -2.64 -5.42
C SER A 264 15.24 -1.13 -5.63
N GLN A 265 14.39 -0.56 -6.51
CA GLN A 265 14.33 0.88 -6.69
C GLN A 265 13.70 1.55 -5.46
N GLN A 266 12.54 1.08 -4.97
CA GLN A 266 11.89 1.68 -3.82
C GLN A 266 12.79 1.65 -2.57
N PHE A 267 13.45 0.52 -2.28
CA PHE A 267 14.33 0.41 -1.11
C PHE A 267 15.59 1.25 -1.25
N LYS A 268 16.10 1.39 -2.47
CA LYS A 268 17.23 2.29 -2.72
C LYS A 268 16.84 3.74 -2.45
N GLU A 269 15.64 4.17 -2.85
CA GLU A 269 15.15 5.52 -2.54
C GLU A 269 15.02 5.70 -1.02
N LYS A 270 14.42 4.74 -0.31
CA LYS A 270 14.32 4.76 1.16
C LYS A 270 15.68 4.92 1.85
N SER A 271 16.69 4.17 1.42
CA SER A 271 18.01 4.20 2.05
C SER A 271 18.86 5.43 1.69
N LYS A 272 18.54 6.19 0.62
CA LYS A 272 19.32 7.37 0.22
C LYS A 272 19.36 8.45 1.30
N GLU A 273 18.25 8.64 1.99
CA GLU A 273 18.11 9.69 2.99
C GLU A 273 18.92 9.39 4.26
N LEU A 274 19.17 8.10 4.55
CA LEU A 274 19.85 7.67 5.78
C LEU A 274 21.22 8.29 5.95
N ALA A 275 22.00 8.45 4.87
CA ALA A 275 23.33 9.04 4.92
C ALA A 275 23.32 10.54 5.32
N GLY A 276 22.18 11.23 5.13
CA GLY A 276 22.01 12.64 5.49
C GLY A 276 21.36 12.87 6.86
N LEU A 277 20.83 11.83 7.51
CA LEU A 277 20.12 11.96 8.77
C LEU A 277 21.07 11.98 9.98
N SER A 278 20.73 12.80 10.97
CA SER A 278 21.37 12.71 12.29
C SER A 278 20.95 11.43 13.01
N ALA A 279 21.66 11.02 14.07
CA ALA A 279 21.24 9.89 14.91
C ALA A 279 19.78 10.04 15.41
N HIS A 280 19.36 11.27 15.74
CA HIS A 280 17.97 11.56 16.09
C HIS A 280 17.02 11.36 14.91
N GLY A 281 17.42 11.79 13.70
CA GLY A 281 16.63 11.60 12.48
C GLY A 281 16.47 10.14 12.10
N LEU A 282 17.54 9.34 12.23
CA LEU A 282 17.51 7.90 11.97
C LEU A 282 16.55 7.17 12.91
N VAL A 283 16.58 7.48 14.21
CA VAL A 283 15.71 6.82 15.19
C VAL A 283 14.25 7.21 14.97
N ASN A 284 13.94 8.49 14.74
CA ASN A 284 12.55 8.94 14.64
C ASN A 284 11.93 8.75 13.25
N GLY A 285 12.71 8.35 12.23
CA GLY A 285 12.23 8.27 10.84
C GLY A 285 11.14 7.23 10.61
N ASP A 286 11.22 6.09 11.28
CA ASP A 286 10.20 5.04 11.31
C ASP A 286 10.07 4.49 12.73
N GLN A 287 9.72 5.39 13.66
CA GLN A 287 9.48 5.04 15.05
C GLN A 287 7.99 4.93 15.33
N LYS A 288 7.56 3.76 15.80
CA LYS A 288 6.20 3.56 16.33
C LYS A 288 6.26 3.46 17.86
N CYS A 289 5.43 4.25 18.54
CA CYS A 289 5.31 4.27 20.00
C CYS A 289 4.10 3.47 20.46
N PHE A 290 4.35 2.53 21.37
CA PHE A 290 3.33 1.64 21.91
C PHE A 290 3.27 1.77 23.43
N SER A 291 2.06 1.79 23.96
CA SER A 291 1.82 1.84 25.40
C SER A 291 1.63 0.44 25.97
N PHE A 292 2.41 0.11 26.98
CA PHE A 292 2.33 -1.17 27.68
C PHE A 292 1.98 -0.97 29.16
N SER A 293 1.16 -1.88 29.67
CA SER A 293 0.85 -2.01 31.09
C SER A 293 0.98 -3.47 31.49
N THR A 294 2.01 -3.79 32.27
CA THR A 294 2.29 -5.11 32.84
C THR A 294 2.39 -4.99 34.37
N GLU A 295 2.61 -6.10 35.08
CA GLU A 295 2.80 -6.08 36.54
C GLU A 295 4.04 -5.26 36.97
N THR A 296 5.07 -5.18 36.13
CA THR A 296 6.36 -4.56 36.47
C THR A 296 6.68 -3.30 35.66
N PHE A 297 5.91 -3.01 34.61
CA PHE A 297 6.15 -1.87 33.73
C PHE A 297 4.84 -1.19 33.33
N THR A 298 4.79 0.13 33.46
CA THR A 298 3.73 0.96 32.88
C THR A 298 4.40 2.15 32.22
N GLY A 299 4.28 2.26 30.90
CA GLY A 299 4.91 3.32 30.13
C GLY A 299 4.81 3.10 28.63
N ASP A 300 5.42 4.03 27.89
CA ASP A 300 5.49 3.99 26.43
C ASP A 300 6.87 3.51 25.97
N VAL A 301 6.90 2.62 24.98
CA VAL A 301 8.12 2.11 24.36
C VAL A 301 8.07 2.42 22.87
N GLY A 302 9.11 3.08 22.36
CA GLY A 302 9.31 3.33 20.94
C GLY A 302 10.14 2.22 20.29
N PHE A 303 9.68 1.70 19.17
CA PHE A 303 10.46 0.81 18.30
C PHE A 303 10.74 1.56 17.00
N ALA A 304 12.02 1.67 16.66
CA ALA A 304 12.48 2.32 15.44
C ALA A 304 13.08 1.29 14.48
N VAL A 305 12.71 1.37 13.21
CA VAL A 305 13.27 0.53 12.14
C VAL A 305 14.13 1.40 11.22
N VAL A 306 15.32 0.90 10.87
CA VAL A 306 16.22 1.55 9.91
C VAL A 306 16.66 0.52 8.89
N GLU A 307 16.27 0.71 7.63
CA GLU A 307 16.53 -0.22 6.54
C GLU A 307 17.71 0.23 5.68
N THR A 308 18.79 -0.55 5.70
CA THR A 308 20.02 -0.23 4.96
C THR A 308 20.24 -1.25 3.84
N THR A 309 20.57 -0.79 2.63
CA THR A 309 21.00 -1.63 1.48
C THR A 309 22.47 -1.97 1.51
#